data_AF-A0A2T2T794-F1
#
_entry.id   AF-A0A2T2T794-F1
#
_cell.length_a   1.000
_cell.length_b   1.000
_cell.length_c   1.000
_cell.angle_alpha   90.00
_cell.angle_beta   90.00
_cell.angle_gamma   90.00
#
_symmetry.space_group_name_H-M   'P 1'
#
loop_
_entity.id
_entity.type
_entity.pdbx_description
1 polymer ?
#
loop_
_entity_poly.entity_id
_entity_poly.type
_entity_poly.pdbx_seq_one_letter_code
_entity_poly.pdbx_strand_id
1 'polypeptide(L)'
;MGVKLKVCGITELEDARYLAGAGADYLGFIQHDESPRYAPPSLASDILQWVHGPTPVGVFVNDDADTINEAVGTAGFEFAQLHGQEPPYVVDQVDCPVIKAIRVRHDASSGQLRNLFERYEDTADYFLLDTHDSSVWGGTGESFNWRVARELSGDYPLFLAGGIDADNVERAVDTMRPFAIDLSSSLESAPGQKSFEKIDTFMEAFQAAQADLEDTSYAPALILTPPPCPIPPLSLAQTPSLTTPATSAATAARSSRRS
;
A
#
# COMPACT_ATOMS: atom_id res chain seq x y z
N MET A 1 -16.14 12.85 7.58
CA MET A 1 -14.84 12.28 7.16
C MET A 1 -15.17 10.98 6.47
N GLY A 2 -15.04 10.94 5.14
CA GLY A 2 -15.45 9.80 4.31
C GLY A 2 -14.50 8.61 4.41
N VAL A 3 -14.90 7.48 3.82
CA VAL A 3 -14.06 6.27 3.68
C VAL A 3 -12.89 6.58 2.77
N LYS A 4 -11.67 6.12 3.11
CA LYS A 4 -10.47 6.37 2.29
C LYS A 4 -10.30 5.35 1.16
N LEU A 5 -9.48 5.67 0.17
CA LEU A 5 -9.14 4.80 -0.94
C LEU A 5 -7.66 4.45 -0.99
N LYS A 6 -7.35 3.16 -0.98
CA LYS A 6 -6.03 2.61 -1.28
C LYS A 6 -6.05 1.87 -2.62
N VAL A 7 -5.05 2.12 -3.45
CA VAL A 7 -4.84 1.38 -4.69
C VAL A 7 -3.47 0.71 -4.67
N CYS A 8 -3.47 -0.61 -4.79
CA CYS A 8 -2.31 -1.49 -4.59
C CYS A 8 -1.78 -2.07 -5.90
N GLY A 9 -0.48 -2.36 -5.94
CA GLY A 9 0.19 -2.92 -7.11
C GLY A 9 0.55 -1.87 -8.14
N ILE A 10 1.11 -0.75 -7.69
CA ILE A 10 1.63 0.32 -8.55
C ILE A 10 3.03 -0.06 -9.04
N THR A 11 3.23 -0.05 -10.36
CA THR A 11 4.53 -0.33 -10.99
C THR A 11 4.97 0.74 -11.98
N GLU A 12 4.09 1.69 -12.33
CA GLU A 12 4.35 2.73 -13.32
C GLU A 12 4.07 4.13 -12.77
N LEU A 13 4.87 5.11 -13.18
CA LEU A 13 4.70 6.51 -12.75
C LEU A 13 3.39 7.12 -13.25
N GLU A 14 2.96 6.74 -14.44
CA GLU A 14 1.74 7.25 -15.07
C GLU A 14 0.50 6.84 -14.26
N ASP A 15 0.45 5.58 -13.82
CA ASP A 15 -0.60 5.04 -12.95
C ASP A 15 -0.63 5.77 -11.60
N ALA A 16 0.53 5.96 -10.99
CA ALA A 16 0.66 6.64 -9.70
C ALA A 16 0.16 8.10 -9.77
N ARG A 17 0.55 8.84 -10.82
CA ARG A 17 0.10 10.22 -11.04
C ARG A 17 -1.39 10.30 -11.32
N TYR A 18 -1.92 9.37 -12.12
CA TYR A 18 -3.33 9.32 -12.43
C TYR A 18 -4.16 9.12 -11.16
N LEU A 19 -3.79 8.14 -10.35
CA LEU A 19 -4.46 7.83 -9.07
C LEU A 19 -4.35 8.97 -8.05
N ALA A 20 -3.20 9.65 -7.99
CA ALA A 20 -3.05 10.84 -7.16
C ALA A 20 -4.01 11.96 -7.59
N GLY A 21 -4.15 12.20 -8.90
CA GLY A 21 -5.10 13.17 -9.45
C GLY A 21 -6.57 12.75 -9.28
N ALA A 22 -6.85 11.45 -9.31
CA ALA A 22 -8.18 10.88 -9.11
C ALA A 22 -8.65 10.95 -7.65
N GLY A 23 -7.73 11.12 -6.70
CA GLY A 23 -8.04 11.27 -5.28
C GLY A 23 -7.83 10.01 -4.44
N ALA A 24 -6.92 9.11 -4.84
CA ALA A 24 -6.49 8.02 -3.98
C ALA A 24 -5.79 8.57 -2.72
N ASP A 25 -6.11 8.02 -1.54
CA ASP A 25 -5.45 8.37 -0.28
C ASP A 25 -4.15 7.61 -0.06
N TYR A 26 -4.05 6.40 -0.60
CA TYR A 26 -2.88 5.52 -0.43
C TYR A 26 -2.48 4.84 -1.74
N LEU A 27 -1.18 4.71 -1.98
CA LEU A 27 -0.60 3.94 -3.08
C LEU A 27 0.23 2.77 -2.55
N GLY A 28 -0.12 1.55 -2.95
CA GLY A 28 0.55 0.33 -2.51
C GLY A 28 1.58 -0.18 -3.53
N PHE A 29 2.82 -0.40 -3.07
CA PHE A 29 3.94 -0.92 -3.86
C PHE A 29 4.34 -2.30 -3.34
N ILE A 30 4.19 -3.34 -4.15
CA ILE A 30 4.47 -4.72 -3.70
C ILE A 30 5.98 -4.95 -3.67
N GLN A 31 6.48 -5.36 -2.49
CA GLN A 31 7.88 -5.68 -2.21
C GLN A 31 8.16 -7.20 -2.22
N HIS A 32 7.33 -7.97 -2.92
CA HIS A 32 7.49 -9.42 -3.10
C HIS A 32 7.84 -9.75 -4.56
N ASP A 33 9.04 -10.25 -4.82
CA ASP A 33 9.63 -10.39 -6.16
C ASP A 33 8.92 -11.40 -7.07
N GLU A 34 8.28 -12.42 -6.50
CA GLU A 34 7.47 -13.38 -7.28
C GLU A 34 6.14 -12.79 -7.76
N SER A 35 5.76 -11.61 -7.27
CA SER A 35 4.53 -10.94 -7.69
C SER A 35 4.69 -10.34 -9.08
N PRO A 36 3.70 -10.50 -9.99
CA PRO A 36 3.70 -9.78 -11.27
C PRO A 36 3.55 -8.25 -11.11
N ARG A 37 3.27 -7.79 -9.88
CA ARG A 37 3.12 -6.39 -9.50
C ARG A 37 4.29 -5.90 -8.63
N TYR A 38 5.40 -6.64 -8.62
CA TYR A 38 6.59 -6.27 -7.85
C TYR A 38 7.16 -4.92 -8.32
N ALA A 39 7.37 -4.02 -7.37
CA ALA A 39 8.04 -2.75 -7.59
C ALA A 39 9.20 -2.65 -6.60
N PRO A 40 10.46 -2.87 -7.02
CA PRO A 40 11.60 -2.81 -6.10
C PRO A 40 11.70 -1.43 -5.43
N PRO A 41 12.34 -1.32 -4.24
CA PRO A 41 12.41 -0.06 -3.49
C PRO A 41 12.95 1.12 -4.31
N SER A 42 13.91 0.88 -5.20
CA SER A 42 14.45 1.91 -6.09
C SER A 42 13.42 2.43 -7.10
N LEU A 43 12.63 1.54 -7.71
CA LEU A 43 11.56 1.94 -8.63
C LEU A 43 10.47 2.72 -7.89
N ALA A 44 10.08 2.25 -6.70
CA ALA A 44 9.11 2.96 -5.87
C ALA A 44 9.62 4.36 -5.50
N SER A 45 10.90 4.48 -5.09
CA SER A 45 11.54 5.77 -4.82
C SER A 45 11.49 6.71 -6.02
N ASP A 46 11.83 6.20 -7.21
CA ASP A 46 11.80 6.99 -8.47
C ASP A 46 10.38 7.49 -8.79
N ILE A 47 9.35 6.67 -8.58
CA ILE A 47 7.95 7.07 -8.75
C ILE A 47 7.56 8.15 -7.74
N LEU A 48 7.89 7.95 -6.47
CA LEU A 48 7.48 8.83 -5.36
C LEU A 48 8.11 10.22 -5.41
N GLN A 49 9.25 10.39 -6.07
CA GLN A 49 9.83 11.72 -6.34
C GLN A 49 8.91 12.63 -7.19
N TRP A 50 7.96 12.04 -7.92
CA TRP A 50 7.13 12.74 -8.90
C TRP A 50 5.63 12.71 -8.57
N VAL A 51 5.26 12.18 -7.41
CA VAL A 51 3.87 11.99 -6.96
C VAL A 51 3.71 12.57 -5.56
N HIS A 52 2.67 13.38 -5.38
CA HIS A 52 2.32 13.98 -4.10
C HIS A 52 0.82 13.80 -3.84
N GLY A 53 0.43 13.74 -2.56
CA GLY A 53 -0.96 13.57 -2.14
C GLY A 53 -1.19 12.23 -1.45
N PRO A 54 -1.20 11.11 -2.18
CA PRO A 54 -1.39 9.79 -1.57
C PRO A 54 -0.21 9.36 -0.69
N THR A 55 -0.51 8.71 0.43
CA THR A 55 0.48 8.11 1.32
C THR A 55 1.04 6.81 0.72
N PRO A 56 2.37 6.67 0.59
CA PRO A 56 2.98 5.48 0.02
C PRO A 56 3.06 4.32 1.03
N VAL A 57 2.66 3.13 0.59
CA VAL A 57 2.59 1.90 1.39
C VAL A 57 3.44 0.80 0.74
N GLY A 58 4.45 0.29 1.45
CA GLY A 58 5.18 -0.92 1.03
C GLY A 58 4.42 -2.18 1.43
N VAL A 59 4.25 -3.16 0.53
CA VAL A 59 3.53 -4.42 0.83
C VAL A 59 4.50 -5.59 0.87
N PHE A 60 4.65 -6.20 2.05
CA PHE A 60 5.64 -7.22 2.36
C PHE A 60 4.98 -8.57 2.64
N VAL A 61 5.72 -9.67 2.40
CA VAL A 61 5.20 -11.02 2.57
C VAL A 61 6.26 -11.91 3.22
N ASN A 62 6.15 -12.08 4.53
CA ASN A 62 7.04 -12.88 5.37
C ASN A 62 8.50 -12.40 5.39
N ASP A 63 8.74 -11.14 5.09
CA ASP A 63 10.03 -10.47 5.30
C ASP A 63 10.31 -10.27 6.80
N ASP A 64 11.59 -10.19 7.17
CA ASP A 64 12.00 -9.78 8.51
C ASP A 64 11.99 -8.25 8.67
N ALA A 65 12.02 -7.78 9.93
CA ALA A 65 11.90 -6.36 10.26
C ALA A 65 13.05 -5.52 9.66
N ASP A 66 14.27 -6.05 9.63
CA ASP A 66 15.43 -5.34 9.06
C ASP A 66 15.23 -5.09 7.56
N THR A 67 14.78 -6.11 6.83
CA THR A 67 14.47 -6.04 5.39
C THR A 67 13.33 -5.04 5.12
N ILE A 68 12.27 -5.08 5.94
CA ILE A 68 11.13 -4.16 5.84
C ILE A 68 11.62 -2.71 6.05
N ASN A 69 12.35 -2.45 7.13
CA ASN A 69 12.83 -1.12 7.49
C ASN A 69 13.82 -0.55 6.46
N GLU A 70 14.69 -1.39 5.88
CA GLU A 70 15.57 -0.99 4.78
C GLU A 70 14.79 -0.55 3.54
N ALA A 71 13.77 -1.33 3.14
CA ALA A 71 12.92 -1.00 2.00
C ALA A 71 12.08 0.28 2.27
N VAL A 72 11.54 0.43 3.48
CA VAL A 72 10.83 1.63 3.93
C VAL A 72 11.71 2.87 3.79
N GLY A 73 12.93 2.83 4.32
CA GLY A 73 13.87 3.95 4.24
C GLY A 73 14.34 4.25 2.81
N THR A 74 14.56 3.21 1.99
CA THR A 74 15.04 3.36 0.60
C THR A 74 13.98 3.94 -0.32
N ALA A 75 12.76 3.42 -0.26
CA ALA A 75 11.66 3.87 -1.11
C ALA A 75 11.02 5.16 -0.61
N GLY A 76 11.10 5.44 0.70
CA GLY A 76 10.34 6.51 1.34
C GLY A 76 8.89 6.10 1.60
N PHE A 77 8.65 4.83 1.92
CA PHE A 77 7.32 4.39 2.36
C PHE A 77 6.98 5.03 3.71
N GLU A 78 5.74 5.45 3.86
CA GLU A 78 5.25 5.99 5.14
C GLU A 78 4.57 4.92 5.98
N PHE A 79 4.10 3.85 5.34
CA PHE A 79 3.41 2.71 5.96
C PHE A 79 3.98 1.39 5.43
N ALA A 80 3.96 0.36 6.26
CA ALA A 80 4.25 -1.01 5.86
C ALA A 80 3.00 -1.88 6.00
N GLN A 81 2.58 -2.54 4.92
CA GLN A 81 1.52 -3.54 4.94
C GLN A 81 2.13 -4.93 5.01
N LEU A 82 1.93 -5.63 6.13
CA LEU A 82 2.43 -6.98 6.33
C LEU A 82 1.34 -7.99 5.96
N HIS A 83 1.51 -8.60 4.78
CA HIS A 83 0.46 -9.36 4.11
C HIS A 83 0.64 -10.89 4.24
N GLY A 84 1.68 -11.34 4.93
CA GLY A 84 1.97 -12.75 5.21
C GLY A 84 1.52 -13.21 6.61
N GLN A 85 2.33 -14.11 7.19
CA GLN A 85 2.16 -14.73 8.51
C GLN A 85 3.18 -14.19 9.52
N GLU A 86 3.62 -12.94 9.33
CA GLU A 86 4.61 -12.28 10.18
C GLU A 86 4.11 -12.28 11.64
N PRO A 87 4.89 -12.79 12.60
CA PRO A 87 4.49 -12.84 13.99
C PRO A 87 4.52 -11.43 14.63
N PRO A 88 3.78 -11.19 15.73
CA PRO A 88 3.69 -9.87 16.36
C PRO A 88 5.04 -9.21 16.70
N TYR A 89 6.06 -10.01 17.05
CA TYR A 89 7.39 -9.46 17.35
C TYR A 89 8.10 -8.87 16.12
N VAL A 90 7.76 -9.30 14.90
CA VAL A 90 8.27 -8.68 13.67
C VAL A 90 7.55 -7.36 13.45
N VAL A 91 6.22 -7.36 13.61
CA VAL A 91 5.38 -6.15 13.50
C VAL A 91 5.88 -5.04 14.43
N ASP A 92 6.16 -5.36 15.69
CA ASP A 92 6.64 -4.43 16.73
C ASP A 92 8.01 -3.80 16.43
N GLN A 93 8.79 -4.40 15.52
CA GLN A 93 10.12 -3.92 15.15
C GLN A 93 10.11 -3.09 13.86
N VAL A 94 8.95 -2.88 13.23
CA VAL A 94 8.84 -2.04 12.04
C VAL A 94 8.82 -0.56 12.46
N ASP A 95 9.65 0.26 11.82
CA ASP A 95 9.90 1.66 12.21
C ASP A 95 8.79 2.65 11.77
N CYS A 96 7.77 2.17 11.07
CA CYS A 96 6.65 2.95 10.55
C CYS A 96 5.30 2.30 10.85
N PRO A 97 4.18 3.06 10.75
CA PRO A 97 2.86 2.50 10.99
C PRO A 97 2.56 1.24 10.15
N VAL A 98 2.04 0.20 10.81
CA VAL A 98 1.81 -1.11 10.19
C VAL A 98 0.34 -1.35 9.87
N ILE A 99 0.07 -1.79 8.65
CA ILE A 99 -1.21 -2.37 8.23
C ILE A 99 -1.06 -3.90 8.24
N LYS A 100 -1.60 -4.60 9.25
CA LYS A 100 -1.58 -6.06 9.27
C LYS A 100 -2.73 -6.63 8.45
N ALA A 101 -2.40 -7.38 7.39
CA ALA A 101 -3.42 -8.09 6.62
C ALA A 101 -3.82 -9.40 7.30
N ILE A 102 -5.13 -9.62 7.38
CA ILE A 102 -5.79 -10.84 7.86
C ILE A 102 -6.60 -11.41 6.70
N ARG A 103 -6.16 -12.57 6.20
CA ARG A 103 -6.89 -13.31 5.16
C ARG A 103 -8.07 -14.05 5.79
N VAL A 104 -9.28 -13.76 5.30
CA VAL A 104 -10.48 -14.44 5.76
C VAL A 104 -10.67 -15.73 4.97
N ARG A 105 -10.72 -16.85 5.69
CA ARG A 105 -11.11 -18.13 5.10
C ARG A 105 -12.62 -18.30 5.24
N HIS A 106 -13.26 -18.91 4.25
CA HIS A 106 -14.72 -19.15 4.25
C HIS A 106 -15.22 -19.93 5.48
N ASP A 107 -14.35 -20.73 6.12
CA ASP A 107 -14.65 -21.53 7.30
C ASP A 107 -14.22 -20.87 8.63
N ALA A 108 -13.68 -19.64 8.59
CA ALA A 108 -13.26 -18.96 9.81
C ALA A 108 -14.47 -18.53 10.64
N SER A 109 -14.48 -18.92 11.92
CA SER A 109 -15.46 -18.40 12.89
C SER A 109 -15.12 -16.97 13.32
N SER A 110 -16.11 -16.24 13.84
CA SER A 110 -15.95 -14.87 14.31
C SER A 110 -14.97 -14.80 15.49
N GLY A 111 -14.99 -15.80 16.36
CA GLY A 111 -14.03 -15.93 17.45
C GLY A 111 -12.60 -16.14 16.95
N GLN A 112 -12.39 -16.92 15.87
CA GLN A 112 -11.05 -17.07 15.29
C GLN A 112 -10.54 -15.78 14.66
N LEU A 113 -11.40 -15.04 13.96
CA LEU A 113 -11.05 -13.73 13.41
C LEU A 113 -10.73 -12.73 14.52
N ARG A 114 -11.58 -12.62 15.55
CA ARG A 114 -11.34 -11.74 16.69
C ARG A 114 -10.02 -12.07 17.40
N ASN A 115 -9.74 -13.35 17.66
CA ASN A 115 -8.46 -13.77 18.24
C ASN A 115 -7.24 -13.38 17.38
N LEU A 116 -7.40 -13.34 16.05
CA LEU A 116 -6.33 -12.86 15.17
C LEU A 116 -6.12 -11.36 15.30
N PHE A 117 -7.18 -10.56 15.45
CA PHE A 117 -7.07 -9.12 15.68
C PHE A 117 -6.45 -8.81 17.04
N GLU A 118 -6.97 -9.43 18.11
CA GLU A 118 -6.44 -9.31 19.48
C GLU A 118 -4.96 -9.69 19.56
N ARG A 119 -4.50 -10.63 18.72
CA ARG A 119 -3.08 -11.03 18.67
C ARG A 119 -2.14 -9.91 18.20
N TYR A 120 -2.62 -8.97 17.39
CA TYR A 120 -1.81 -7.89 16.81
C TYR A 120 -2.24 -6.51 17.30
N GLU A 121 -3.23 -6.40 18.19
CA GLU A 121 -3.81 -5.10 18.57
C GLU A 121 -2.82 -4.14 19.25
N ASP A 122 -1.83 -4.70 19.95
CA ASP A 122 -0.78 -3.91 20.61
C ASP A 122 0.36 -3.49 19.65
N THR A 123 0.44 -4.10 18.46
CA THR A 123 1.59 -3.90 17.54
C THR A 123 1.21 -3.35 16.17
N ALA A 124 -0.01 -3.61 15.68
CA ALA A 124 -0.49 -3.11 14.41
C ALA A 124 -1.37 -1.87 14.59
N ASP A 125 -1.08 -0.82 13.82
CA ASP A 125 -1.86 0.42 13.83
C ASP A 125 -3.18 0.29 13.06
N TYR A 126 -3.16 -0.53 12.00
CA TYR A 126 -4.28 -0.75 11.10
C TYR A 126 -4.42 -2.22 10.75
N PHE A 127 -5.64 -2.61 10.39
CA PHE A 127 -5.94 -3.96 9.94
C PHE A 127 -6.46 -3.92 8.52
N LEU A 128 -6.10 -4.92 7.72
CA LEU A 128 -6.68 -5.14 6.40
C LEU A 128 -7.37 -6.49 6.37
N LEU A 129 -8.66 -6.51 6.05
CA LEU A 129 -9.41 -7.74 5.86
C LEU A 129 -9.44 -8.07 4.37
N ASP A 130 -8.78 -9.16 3.97
CA ASP A 130 -8.82 -9.65 2.60
C ASP A 130 -9.79 -10.81 2.50
N THR A 131 -10.92 -10.58 1.82
CA THR A 131 -11.99 -11.57 1.68
C THR A 131 -11.82 -12.52 0.49
N HIS A 132 -10.85 -12.26 -0.41
CA HIS A 132 -10.39 -13.08 -1.56
C HIS A 132 -11.44 -13.71 -2.51
N ASP A 133 -12.75 -13.64 -2.21
CA ASP A 133 -13.80 -14.41 -2.87
C ASP A 133 -15.05 -13.54 -3.08
N SER A 134 -15.33 -13.22 -4.34
CA SER A 134 -16.56 -12.53 -4.76
C SER A 134 -17.79 -13.45 -4.74
N SER A 135 -17.63 -14.77 -4.52
CA SER A 135 -18.77 -15.68 -4.37
C SER A 135 -19.54 -15.46 -3.05
N VAL A 136 -19.00 -14.64 -2.15
CA VAL A 136 -19.66 -14.08 -0.96
C VAL A 136 -20.85 -13.17 -1.32
N TRP A 137 -20.99 -12.79 -2.60
CA TRP A 137 -22.12 -12.04 -3.17
C TRP A 137 -23.34 -12.91 -3.51
N GLY A 138 -23.36 -14.19 -3.10
CA GLY A 138 -24.45 -15.15 -3.34
C GLY A 138 -25.59 -15.08 -2.32
N GLY A 139 -26.82 -14.89 -2.81
CA GLY A 139 -28.00 -14.49 -2.04
C GLY A 139 -28.43 -15.42 -0.89
N THR A 140 -28.84 -14.80 0.23
CA THR A 140 -29.90 -15.22 1.19
C THR A 140 -29.94 -14.35 2.46
N GLY A 141 -28.97 -13.46 2.67
CA GLY A 141 -28.84 -12.59 3.85
C GLY A 141 -27.38 -12.16 3.93
N GLU A 142 -27.09 -11.05 4.62
CA GLU A 142 -25.72 -10.52 4.75
C GLU A 142 -24.71 -11.65 5.00
N SER A 143 -23.67 -11.71 4.16
CA SER A 143 -22.67 -12.76 4.30
C SER A 143 -22.01 -12.69 5.69
N PHE A 144 -21.62 -13.84 6.24
CA PHE A 144 -21.00 -13.93 7.56
C PHE A 144 -19.78 -12.99 7.70
N ASN A 145 -19.00 -12.83 6.63
CA ASN A 145 -17.82 -11.98 6.60
C ASN A 145 -18.16 -10.50 6.80
N TRP A 146 -19.32 -10.05 6.34
CA TRP A 146 -19.70 -8.63 6.36
C TRP A 146 -20.13 -8.18 7.75
N ARG A 147 -20.89 -9.03 8.46
CA ARG A 147 -21.25 -8.75 9.86
C ARG A 147 -20.02 -8.67 10.75
N VAL A 148 -19.08 -9.59 10.58
CA VAL A 148 -17.82 -9.58 11.35
C VAL A 148 -16.96 -8.37 10.97
N ALA A 149 -16.83 -8.05 9.68
CA ALA A 149 -16.13 -6.84 9.24
C ALA A 149 -16.76 -5.56 9.83
N ARG A 150 -18.09 -5.50 9.93
CA ARG A 150 -18.81 -4.38 10.53
C ARG A 150 -18.62 -4.28 12.05
N GLU A 151 -18.62 -5.40 12.75
CA GLU A 151 -18.29 -5.40 14.18
C GLU A 151 -16.86 -4.93 14.41
N LEU A 152 -15.90 -5.45 13.62
CA LEU A 152 -14.48 -5.11 13.74
C LEU A 152 -14.16 -3.68 13.30
N SER A 153 -14.88 -3.10 12.34
CA SER A 153 -14.69 -1.70 11.92
C SER A 153 -15.10 -0.69 12.99
N GLY A 154 -15.91 -1.09 13.98
CA GLY A 154 -16.21 -0.31 15.17
C GLY A 154 -15.07 -0.33 16.20
N ASP A 155 -14.28 -1.40 16.22
CA ASP A 155 -13.20 -1.62 17.19
C ASP A 155 -11.83 -1.19 16.65
N TYR A 156 -11.60 -1.31 15.32
CA TYR A 156 -10.30 -1.13 14.68
C TYR A 156 -10.40 -0.32 13.37
N PRO A 157 -9.34 0.44 12.98
CA PRO A 157 -9.31 1.12 11.69
C PRO A 157 -9.06 0.11 10.56
N LEU A 158 -10.15 -0.33 9.95
CA LEU A 158 -10.18 -1.47 9.04
C LEU A 158 -10.13 -1.05 7.57
N PHE A 159 -9.11 -1.52 6.85
CA PHE A 159 -9.08 -1.59 5.39
C PHE A 159 -9.85 -2.83 4.94
N LEU A 160 -10.67 -2.67 3.90
CA LEU A 160 -11.38 -3.79 3.29
C LEU A 160 -10.85 -4.05 1.88
N ALA A 161 -10.44 -5.29 1.62
CA ALA A 161 -9.90 -5.74 0.35
C ALA A 161 -10.58 -7.04 -0.12
N GLY A 162 -10.34 -7.39 -1.37
CA GLY A 162 -10.72 -8.68 -1.94
C GLY A 162 -12.10 -8.67 -2.58
N GLY A 163 -12.13 -8.64 -3.92
CA GLY A 163 -13.37 -8.75 -4.70
C GLY A 163 -14.23 -7.49 -4.70
N ILE A 164 -13.67 -6.31 -4.42
CA ILE A 164 -14.36 -5.02 -4.50
C ILE A 164 -14.14 -4.39 -5.87
N ASP A 165 -15.20 -3.82 -6.43
CA ASP A 165 -15.22 -3.14 -7.72
C ASP A 165 -16.32 -2.06 -7.75
N ALA A 166 -16.49 -1.41 -8.90
CA ALA A 166 -17.44 -0.31 -9.09
C ALA A 166 -18.90 -0.73 -8.91
N ASP A 167 -19.23 -2.01 -9.17
CA ASP A 167 -20.62 -2.50 -9.08
C ASP A 167 -21.06 -2.69 -7.62
N ASN A 168 -20.10 -2.67 -6.70
CA ASN A 168 -20.24 -3.36 -5.43
C ASN A 168 -19.73 -2.51 -4.23
N VAL A 169 -18.91 -1.49 -4.52
CA VAL A 169 -18.31 -0.59 -3.52
C VAL A 169 -19.34 0.14 -2.65
N GLU A 170 -20.44 0.61 -3.22
CA GLU A 170 -21.48 1.35 -2.49
C GLU A 170 -22.05 0.50 -1.35
N ARG A 171 -22.45 -0.73 -1.69
CA ARG A 171 -22.98 -1.68 -0.72
C ARG A 171 -21.93 -2.09 0.31
N ALA A 172 -20.68 -2.28 -0.12
CA ALA A 172 -19.58 -2.62 0.78
C ALA A 172 -19.33 -1.51 1.82
N VAL A 173 -19.30 -0.25 1.37
CA VAL A 173 -19.11 0.93 2.21
C VAL A 173 -20.27 1.11 3.20
N ASP A 174 -21.52 1.03 2.74
CA ASP A 174 -22.70 1.20 3.61
C ASP A 174 -22.77 0.10 4.69
N THR A 175 -22.55 -1.15 4.28
CA THR A 175 -22.69 -2.31 5.17
C THR A 175 -21.55 -2.37 6.19
N MET A 176 -20.30 -2.31 5.74
CA MET A 176 -19.14 -2.59 6.58
C MET A 176 -18.54 -1.34 7.21
N ARG A 177 -18.79 -0.15 6.65
CA ARG A 177 -18.21 1.14 7.09
C ARG A 177 -16.73 1.04 7.42
N PRO A 178 -15.89 0.61 6.47
CA PRO A 178 -14.47 0.48 6.71
C PRO A 178 -13.81 1.87 6.85
N PHE A 179 -12.61 1.90 7.43
CA PHE A 179 -11.75 3.07 7.38
C PHE A 179 -11.31 3.37 5.95
N ALA A 180 -10.98 2.33 5.19
CA ALA A 180 -10.53 2.43 3.81
C ALA A 180 -10.95 1.23 2.95
N ILE A 181 -11.08 1.44 1.65
CA ILE A 181 -11.21 0.39 0.63
C ILE A 181 -9.84 0.18 -0.02
N ASP A 182 -9.40 -1.07 -0.21
CA ASP A 182 -8.16 -1.42 -0.92
C ASP A 182 -8.47 -2.22 -2.19
N LEU A 183 -7.97 -1.72 -3.32
CA LEU A 183 -8.20 -2.30 -4.65
C LEU A 183 -6.88 -2.62 -5.32
N SER A 184 -6.89 -3.65 -6.16
CA SER A 184 -5.75 -4.00 -6.98
C SER A 184 -6.18 -4.41 -8.38
N SER A 185 -6.60 -5.66 -8.56
CA SER A 185 -6.89 -6.25 -9.87
C SER A 185 -8.18 -5.76 -10.53
N SER A 186 -9.17 -5.31 -9.76
CA SER A 186 -10.41 -4.75 -10.31
C SER A 186 -10.18 -3.47 -11.13
N LEU A 187 -9.07 -2.76 -10.89
CA LEU A 187 -8.66 -1.56 -11.61
C LEU A 187 -7.62 -1.82 -12.70
N GLU A 188 -7.32 -3.09 -13.00
CA GLU A 188 -6.26 -3.48 -13.93
C GLU A 188 -6.79 -3.91 -15.31
N SER A 189 -6.05 -3.60 -16.36
CA SER A 189 -6.21 -4.20 -17.70
C SER A 189 -5.46 -5.54 -17.81
N ALA A 190 -4.31 -5.62 -17.14
CA ALA A 190 -3.48 -6.81 -16.95
C ALA A 190 -2.78 -6.71 -15.57
N PRO A 191 -2.28 -7.83 -14.99
CA PRO A 191 -1.55 -7.77 -13.72
C PRO A 191 -0.44 -6.72 -13.73
N GLY A 192 -0.52 -5.71 -12.84
CA GLY A 192 0.43 -4.61 -12.75
C GLY A 192 0.19 -3.44 -13.71
N GLN A 193 -0.82 -3.49 -14.57
CA GLN A 193 -1.15 -2.41 -15.51
C GLN A 193 -2.52 -1.84 -15.17
N LYS A 194 -2.57 -0.61 -14.64
CA LYS A 194 -3.86 0.02 -14.31
C LYS A 194 -4.60 0.43 -15.58
N SER A 195 -5.93 0.48 -15.48
CA SER A 195 -6.82 0.94 -16.54
C SER A 195 -7.51 2.22 -16.08
N PHE A 196 -7.20 3.34 -16.73
CA PHE A 196 -7.76 4.65 -16.38
C PHE A 196 -9.29 4.66 -16.52
N GLU A 197 -9.84 3.98 -17.54
CA GLU A 197 -11.29 3.80 -17.70
C GLU A 197 -11.93 3.09 -16.50
N LYS A 198 -11.30 2.01 -16.00
CA LYS A 198 -11.78 1.30 -14.80
C LYS A 198 -11.62 2.13 -13.54
N ILE A 199 -10.54 2.90 -13.43
CA ILE A 199 -10.32 3.83 -12.32
C ILE A 199 -11.43 4.88 -12.31
N ASP A 200 -11.72 5.52 -13.43
CA ASP A 200 -12.78 6.55 -13.53
C ASP A 200 -14.13 5.97 -13.14
N THR A 201 -14.50 4.82 -13.71
CA THR A 201 -15.75 4.13 -13.40
C THR A 201 -15.85 3.80 -11.91
N PHE A 202 -14.75 3.35 -11.30
CA PHE A 202 -14.72 3.07 -9.87
C PHE A 202 -14.83 4.36 -9.03
N MET A 203 -14.12 5.42 -9.41
CA MET A 203 -14.13 6.68 -8.67
C MET A 203 -15.50 7.33 -8.66
N GLU A 204 -16.24 7.26 -9.77
CA GLU A 204 -17.64 7.72 -9.83
C GLU A 204 -18.52 6.98 -8.81
N ALA A 205 -18.45 5.64 -8.78
CA ALA A 205 -19.19 4.83 -7.82
C ALA A 205 -18.75 5.07 -6.36
N PHE A 206 -17.45 5.22 -6.13
CA PHE A 206 -16.89 5.45 -4.81
C PHE A 206 -17.26 6.82 -4.23
N GLN A 207 -17.25 7.88 -5.05
CA GLN A 207 -17.66 9.21 -4.64
C GLN A 207 -19.16 9.28 -4.32
N ALA A 208 -20.00 8.58 -5.09
CA ALA A 208 -21.42 8.43 -4.76
C ALA A 208 -21.60 7.77 -3.39
N ALA A 209 -20.90 6.66 -3.15
CA ALA A 209 -20.93 5.95 -1.87
C ALA A 209 -20.46 6.80 -0.67
N GLN A 210 -19.47 7.69 -0.88
CA GLN A 210 -19.02 8.62 0.16
C GLN A 210 -20.07 9.70 0.47
N ALA A 211 -20.74 10.25 -0.55
CA ALA A 211 -21.73 11.30 -0.38
C ALA A 211 -22.92 10.85 0.47
N ASP A 212 -23.38 9.61 0.27
CA ASP A 212 -24.51 9.03 1.03
C ASP A 212 -24.19 8.87 2.53
N LEU A 213 -22.92 8.65 2.89
CA LEU A 213 -22.48 8.59 4.28
C LEU A 213 -22.48 9.96 4.96
N GLU A 214 -22.19 11.04 4.25
CA GLU A 214 -22.14 12.39 4.82
C GLU A 214 -23.52 12.96 5.13
N ASP A 215 -24.54 12.60 4.36
CA ASP A 215 -25.93 13.02 4.59
C ASP A 215 -26.54 12.34 5.84
N THR A 216 -25.94 11.23 6.28
CA THR A 216 -26.41 10.41 7.40
C THR A 216 -25.64 10.68 8.70
N SER A 217 -25.56 11.94 9.16
CA SER A 217 -24.96 12.39 10.44
C SER A 217 -23.89 11.45 11.04
N TYR A 218 -22.83 11.17 10.27
CA TYR A 218 -21.84 10.15 10.60
C TYR A 218 -20.70 10.73 11.44
N ALA A 219 -20.52 10.19 12.64
CA ALA A 219 -19.28 10.35 13.40
C ALA A 219 -18.53 9.01 13.30
N PRO A 220 -17.45 8.90 12.50
CA PRO A 220 -16.55 7.76 12.65
C PRO A 220 -16.03 7.76 14.09
N ALA A 221 -15.77 6.58 14.66
CA ALA A 221 -15.01 6.49 15.90
C ALA A 221 -13.76 7.37 15.73
N LEU A 222 -13.51 8.26 16.70
CA LEU A 222 -12.32 9.12 16.73
C LEU A 222 -11.09 8.23 16.93
N ILE A 223 -10.71 7.50 15.89
CA ILE A 223 -9.49 6.72 15.86
C ILE A 223 -8.40 7.72 15.49
N LEU A 224 -7.59 8.05 16.49
CA LEU A 224 -6.42 8.92 16.32
C LEU A 224 -5.53 8.27 15.25
N THR A 225 -5.31 8.96 14.12
CA THR A 225 -4.30 8.52 13.16
C THR A 225 -2.94 8.53 13.88
N PRO A 226 -2.16 7.42 13.87
CA PRO A 226 -0.82 7.42 14.42
C PRO A 226 0.03 8.50 13.70
N PRO A 227 1.03 9.07 14.39
CA PRO A 227 1.92 10.05 13.79
C PRO A 227 2.64 9.45 12.57
N PRO A 228 2.90 10.26 11.52
CA PRO A 228 3.65 9.80 10.35
C PRO A 228 5.06 9.35 10.75
N CYS A 229 5.61 8.41 9.99
CA CYS A 229 6.98 7.93 10.15
C CYS A 229 7.99 9.10 10.18
N PRO A 230 9.00 9.08 11.06
CA PRO A 230 10.07 10.09 11.02
C PRO A 230 10.79 10.04 9.67
N ILE A 231 10.78 11.17 8.96
CA ILE A 231 11.43 11.31 7.65
C ILE A 231 12.93 11.00 7.82
N PRO A 232 13.50 10.00 7.12
CA PRO A 232 14.94 9.76 7.18
C PRO A 232 15.68 10.98 6.64
N PRO A 233 16.86 11.33 7.20
CA PRO A 233 17.61 12.49 6.73
C PRO A 233 17.94 12.32 5.25
N LEU A 234 17.56 13.31 4.43
CA LEU A 234 17.92 13.39 3.01
C LEU A 234 19.42 13.11 2.85
N SER A 235 19.75 11.93 2.34
CA SER A 235 21.12 11.61 1.95
C SER A 235 21.48 12.53 0.80
N LEU A 236 22.32 13.53 1.07
CA LEU A 236 22.91 14.38 0.04
C LEU A 236 23.68 13.47 -0.90
N ALA A 237 23.08 13.17 -2.05
CA ALA A 237 23.73 12.45 -3.14
C ALA A 237 25.12 13.06 -3.34
N GLN A 238 26.15 12.25 -3.12
CA GLN A 238 27.53 12.64 -3.37
C GLN A 238 27.63 12.98 -4.86
N THR A 239 27.77 14.27 -5.17
CA THR A 239 28.09 14.75 -6.51
C THR A 239 29.32 13.99 -7.01
N PRO A 240 29.27 13.32 -8.18
CA PRO A 240 30.46 12.70 -8.73
C PRO A 240 31.49 13.78 -9.01
N SER A 241 32.64 13.67 -8.35
CA SER A 241 33.79 14.53 -8.60
C SER A 241 34.22 14.36 -10.05
N LEU A 242 34.11 15.42 -10.85
CA LEU A 242 34.68 15.51 -12.19
C LEU A 242 36.21 15.35 -12.09
N THR A 243 36.71 14.14 -12.25
CA THR A 243 38.14 13.89 -12.49
C THR A 243 38.44 14.21 -13.95
N THR A 244 39.09 15.34 -14.17
CA THR A 244 39.72 15.73 -15.44
C THR A 244 40.84 14.73 -15.77
N PRO A 245 40.93 14.18 -16.99
CA PRO A 245 42.06 13.32 -17.35
C PRO A 245 43.31 14.18 -17.59
N ALA A 246 44.38 13.88 -16.85
CA ALA A 246 45.69 14.48 -17.02
C ALA A 246 46.31 14.09 -18.37
N THR A 247 46.71 15.09 -19.15
CA THR A 247 47.40 14.94 -20.43
C THR A 247 48.83 14.48 -20.20
N SER A 248 49.15 13.23 -20.55
CA SER A 248 50.52 12.70 -20.56
C SER A 248 51.24 13.12 -21.84
N ALA A 249 52.15 14.09 -21.74
CA ALA A 249 53.10 14.44 -22.79
C ALA A 249 54.22 13.38 -22.87
N ALA A 250 54.29 12.66 -23.98
CA ALA A 250 55.39 11.75 -24.29
C ALA A 250 56.56 12.53 -24.91
N THR A 251 57.65 12.68 -24.16
CA THR A 251 58.92 13.26 -24.61
C THR A 251 59.68 12.25 -25.45
N ALA A 252 59.91 12.58 -26.73
CA ALA A 252 60.73 11.80 -27.65
C ALA A 252 62.24 11.97 -27.32
N ALA A 253 62.89 10.89 -26.91
CA ALA A 253 64.35 10.82 -26.82
C ALA A 253 64.94 10.36 -28.17
N ARG A 254 65.52 11.30 -28.92
CA ARG A 254 66.44 11.01 -30.03
C ARG A 254 67.82 10.76 -29.44
N SER A 255 68.31 9.51 -29.51
CA SER A 255 69.72 9.23 -29.28
C SER A 255 70.49 9.39 -30.59
N SER A 256 71.59 10.13 -30.50
CA SER A 256 72.61 10.31 -31.52
C SER A 256 73.91 9.69 -31.02
N ARG A 257 74.52 8.79 -31.79
CA ARG A 257 75.96 8.40 -31.84
C ARG A 257 76.07 7.29 -32.91
N ARG A 258 76.60 7.54 -34.11
CA ARG A 258 78.02 7.55 -34.52
C ARG A 258 78.81 6.32 -34.07
N SER A 259 78.94 5.34 -34.97
CA SER A 259 80.19 4.87 -35.61
C SER A 259 79.87 3.71 -36.55
#